data_AF-A0A178MKQ7-F1
#
_entry.id   AF-A0A178MKQ7-F1
#
_cell.length_a   1.000
_cell.length_b   1.000
_cell.length_c   1.000
_cell.angle_alpha   90.00
_cell.angle_beta   90.00
_cell.angle_gamma   90.00
#
_symmetry.space_group_name_H-M   'P 1'
#
loop_
_entity.id
_entity.type
_entity.pdbx_description
1 polymer ?
#
loop_
_entity_poly.entity_id
_entity_poly.type
_entity_poly.pdbx_seq_one_letter_code
_entity_poly.pdbx_strand_id
1 'polypeptide(L)'
;MNPCAPGRWAALLILAAALWPLPGQANDSTGFQGTTGIELSATRDIEMVSEDLRIGPDEIRVSYVFRNVTDHPVETIVAFPLPDLDLSAGLEAPNWGFPVNKPDFLDFKLWVNDRPVPATLERRAQFKGQDVTRELAAAGVLDIGPWKPGGYDPQFAHVPKETITRLREAGLVTDGDDDHDMPTWVLQTKYFWTQTFPAGAETRIRHVYKPFVGRMVGHKSADIGGKTAVGRLVGEDRSGADRYCIDGATRKALQTIETRQPVLFSPWEIEYILTTARNWRGPIGRFRLVIDKGAPENIVSLCWNGLRKTGPTTFESTIRDYVPDRDIRLLILSRGPASF
;
A
#
# COMPACT_ATOMS: atom_id res chain seq x y z
N MET A 1 -42.99 56.04 -30.91
CA MET A 1 -41.68 55.84 -31.54
C MET A 1 -40.75 55.27 -30.48
N ASN A 2 -40.19 54.09 -30.74
CA ASN A 2 -39.40 53.26 -29.81
C ASN A 2 -38.27 54.01 -29.10
N PRO A 3 -37.85 53.48 -27.93
CA PRO A 3 -36.42 53.28 -27.73
C PRO A 3 -36.05 51.85 -27.34
N CYS A 4 -34.80 51.54 -27.72
CA CYS A 4 -34.07 50.29 -27.78
C CYS A 4 -34.10 49.36 -26.55
N ALA A 5 -34.03 48.06 -26.85
CA ALA A 5 -33.75 46.97 -25.93
C ALA A 5 -32.28 46.96 -25.45
N PRO A 6 -31.99 46.49 -24.22
CA PRO A 6 -30.63 46.15 -23.79
C PRO A 6 -30.26 44.70 -24.14
N GLY A 7 -28.99 44.51 -24.47
CA GLY A 7 -28.41 43.28 -25.01
C GLY A 7 -28.37 42.09 -24.05
N ARG A 8 -28.51 40.90 -24.63
CA ARG A 8 -28.33 39.60 -23.99
C ARG A 8 -26.85 39.24 -23.96
N TRP A 9 -26.23 39.23 -22.78
CA TRP A 9 -24.99 38.49 -22.55
C TRP A 9 -25.35 37.14 -21.92
N ALA A 10 -25.32 36.08 -22.72
CA ALA A 10 -25.39 34.72 -22.22
C ALA A 10 -23.99 34.31 -21.74
N ALA A 11 -23.78 34.30 -20.43
CA ALA A 11 -22.59 33.70 -19.83
C ALA A 11 -22.72 32.16 -19.88
N LEU A 12 -21.94 31.51 -20.74
CA LEU A 12 -21.73 30.06 -20.68
C LEU A 12 -20.85 29.74 -19.46
N LEU A 13 -21.46 29.15 -18.43
CA LEU A 13 -20.75 28.45 -17.37
C LEU A 13 -20.26 27.10 -17.91
N ILE A 14 -18.98 27.05 -18.30
CA ILE A 14 -18.29 25.77 -18.54
C ILE A 14 -17.96 25.18 -17.17
N LEU A 15 -18.73 24.16 -16.77
CA LEU A 15 -18.45 23.36 -15.59
C LEU A 15 -17.24 22.46 -15.91
N ALA A 16 -16.04 22.89 -15.55
CA ALA A 16 -14.85 22.05 -15.62
C ALA A 16 -14.97 20.98 -14.53
N ALA A 17 -15.29 19.75 -14.93
CA ALA A 17 -15.25 18.58 -14.05
C ALA A 17 -13.80 18.32 -13.63
N ALA A 18 -13.47 18.65 -12.38
CA ALA A 18 -12.19 18.30 -11.78
C ALA A 18 -12.13 16.77 -11.60
N LEU A 19 -11.37 16.11 -12.47
CA LEU A 19 -10.93 14.73 -12.29
C LEU A 19 -9.88 14.72 -11.17
N TRP A 20 -10.30 14.39 -9.96
CA TRP A 20 -9.36 14.07 -8.88
C TRP A 20 -8.70 12.70 -9.17
N PRO A 21 -7.36 12.60 -9.07
CA PRO A 21 -6.70 11.30 -9.12
C PRO A 21 -7.03 10.54 -7.82
N LEU A 22 -7.59 9.34 -7.95
CA LEU A 22 -7.82 8.44 -6.81
C LEU A 22 -6.48 7.78 -6.44
N PRO A 23 -5.98 7.91 -5.20
CA PRO A 23 -4.76 7.24 -4.78
C PRO A 23 -4.98 5.72 -4.71
N GLY A 24 -3.90 4.98 -5.00
CA GLY A 24 -3.83 3.53 -5.08
C GLY A 24 -4.39 2.77 -3.87
N GLN A 25 -4.85 1.57 -4.15
CA GLN A 25 -5.91 0.83 -3.48
C GLN A 25 -5.45 -0.64 -3.43
N ALA A 26 -5.20 -1.29 -2.28
CA ALA A 26 -5.06 -2.73 -2.02
C ALA A 26 -6.09 -3.25 -0.98
N ASN A 27 -6.02 -4.54 -0.63
CA ASN A 27 -7.09 -5.49 -0.34
C ASN A 27 -7.54 -6.21 -1.62
N ASP A 28 -7.95 -7.47 -1.50
CA ASP A 28 -8.44 -8.22 -2.65
C ASP A 28 -9.65 -7.49 -3.25
N SER A 29 -9.72 -7.37 -4.56
CA SER A 29 -10.85 -6.81 -5.30
C SER A 29 -11.04 -7.62 -6.58
N THR A 30 -12.26 -7.66 -7.13
CA THR A 30 -12.40 -8.09 -8.53
C THR A 30 -11.63 -7.14 -9.43
N GLY A 31 -11.18 -7.66 -10.57
CA GLY A 31 -10.56 -6.87 -11.60
C GLY A 31 -10.91 -7.34 -13.00
N PHE A 32 -10.57 -6.52 -13.98
CA PHE A 32 -10.63 -6.86 -15.39
C PHE A 32 -9.29 -6.50 -16.05
N GLN A 33 -8.91 -7.26 -17.06
CA GLN A 33 -7.74 -6.96 -17.87
C GLN A 33 -8.09 -5.86 -18.88
N GLY A 34 -7.87 -4.61 -18.51
CA GLY A 34 -7.99 -3.47 -19.41
C GLY A 34 -6.76 -3.31 -20.31
N THR A 35 -6.83 -2.37 -21.26
CA THR A 35 -5.68 -1.97 -22.10
C THR A 35 -4.54 -1.33 -21.30
N THR A 36 -4.85 -0.91 -20.07
CA THR A 36 -4.04 -0.21 -19.06
C THR A 36 -3.69 -1.11 -17.86
N GLY A 37 -3.93 -2.43 -17.96
CA GLY A 37 -3.49 -3.42 -16.97
C GLY A 37 -4.64 -4.01 -16.18
N ILE A 38 -4.34 -4.58 -15.01
CA ILE A 38 -5.38 -5.06 -14.10
C ILE A 38 -6.04 -3.86 -13.42
N GLU A 39 -7.27 -3.56 -13.83
CA GLU A 39 -8.09 -2.53 -13.20
C GLU A 39 -8.99 -3.16 -12.16
N LEU A 40 -9.10 -2.53 -10.98
CA LEU A 40 -10.01 -2.98 -9.95
C LEU A 40 -11.44 -2.65 -10.39
N SER A 41 -12.32 -3.65 -10.35
CA SER A 41 -13.73 -3.51 -10.66
C SER A 41 -14.55 -3.79 -9.40
N ALA A 42 -15.74 -3.19 -9.32
CA ALA A 42 -16.71 -3.54 -8.30
C ALA A 42 -17.66 -4.63 -8.81
N THR A 43 -18.04 -5.55 -7.92
CA THR A 43 -19.02 -6.59 -8.21
C THR A 43 -20.15 -6.57 -7.19
N ARG A 44 -21.37 -6.92 -7.63
CA ARG A 44 -22.53 -7.14 -6.77
C ARG A 44 -22.87 -8.62 -6.59
N ASP A 45 -22.10 -9.50 -7.20
CA ASP A 45 -22.37 -10.93 -7.28
C ASP A 45 -21.63 -11.71 -6.20
N ILE A 46 -20.51 -11.16 -5.72
CA ILE A 46 -19.66 -11.78 -4.70
C ILE A 46 -19.62 -10.90 -3.46
N GLU A 47 -20.00 -11.45 -2.31
CA GLU A 47 -19.87 -10.79 -1.00
C GLU A 47 -18.70 -11.36 -0.21
N MET A 48 -18.07 -10.50 0.61
CA MET A 48 -17.04 -10.92 1.55
C MET A 48 -17.69 -11.27 2.90
N VAL A 49 -17.90 -12.55 3.15
CA VAL A 49 -18.52 -13.06 4.38
C VAL A 49 -17.61 -12.83 5.58
N SER A 50 -16.31 -13.06 5.43
CA SER A 50 -15.35 -12.72 6.47
C SER A 50 -13.94 -12.48 5.95
N GLU A 51 -13.19 -11.68 6.70
CA GLU A 51 -11.75 -11.48 6.55
C GLU A 51 -11.09 -11.63 7.93
N ASP A 52 -10.12 -12.55 8.03
CA ASP A 52 -9.23 -12.69 9.17
C ASP A 52 -7.82 -12.23 8.75
N LEU A 53 -7.47 -11.01 9.16
CA LEU A 53 -6.20 -10.34 8.84
C LEU A 53 -5.25 -10.38 10.04
N ARG A 54 -4.04 -10.91 9.84
CA ARG A 54 -2.93 -10.83 10.78
C ARG A 54 -1.78 -10.06 10.17
N ILE A 55 -1.33 -9.01 10.86
CA ILE A 55 -0.20 -8.17 10.47
C ILE A 55 0.89 -8.27 11.53
N GLY A 56 2.10 -8.62 11.10
CA GLY A 56 3.31 -8.53 11.92
C GLY A 56 4.53 -8.19 11.05
N PRO A 57 5.69 -7.90 11.66
CA PRO A 57 6.89 -7.46 10.94
C PRO A 57 7.51 -8.54 10.03
N ASP A 58 7.25 -9.82 10.28
CA ASP A 58 7.84 -10.94 9.53
C ASP A 58 6.85 -11.59 8.54
N GLU A 59 5.55 -11.49 8.80
CA GLU A 59 4.50 -12.14 8.02
C GLU A 59 3.20 -11.34 8.08
N ILE A 60 2.55 -11.17 6.92
CA ILE A 60 1.13 -10.87 6.82
C ILE A 60 0.42 -12.13 6.35
N ARG A 61 -0.70 -12.44 7.02
CA ARG A 61 -1.59 -13.53 6.67
C ARG A 61 -3.01 -13.02 6.61
N VAL A 62 -3.68 -13.34 5.51
CA VAL A 62 -5.08 -12.94 5.30
C VAL A 62 -5.87 -14.17 4.88
N SER A 63 -7.03 -14.36 5.48
CA SER A 63 -7.96 -15.43 5.09
C SER A 63 -9.34 -14.83 4.87
N TYR A 64 -9.84 -15.00 3.65
CA TYR A 64 -11.15 -14.56 3.22
C TYR A 64 -12.10 -15.74 3.09
N VAL A 65 -13.37 -15.47 3.35
CA VAL A 65 -14.49 -16.29 2.90
C VAL A 65 -15.35 -15.39 2.02
N PHE A 66 -15.42 -15.74 0.73
CA PHE A 66 -16.29 -15.09 -0.24
C PHE A 66 -17.49 -15.96 -0.53
N ARG A 67 -18.64 -15.36 -0.83
CA ARG A 67 -19.83 -16.08 -1.28
C ARG A 67 -20.34 -15.50 -2.58
N ASN A 68 -20.56 -16.38 -3.57
CA ASN A 68 -21.33 -16.01 -4.74
C ASN A 68 -22.82 -16.07 -4.40
N VAL A 69 -23.52 -14.95 -4.57
CA VAL A 69 -24.96 -14.84 -4.24
C VAL A 69 -25.87 -15.08 -5.44
N THR A 70 -25.29 -15.35 -6.61
CA THR A 70 -26.02 -15.69 -7.84
C THR A 70 -26.26 -17.19 -7.96
N ASP A 71 -27.11 -17.57 -8.91
CA ASP A 71 -27.49 -18.94 -9.24
C ASP A 71 -26.59 -19.58 -10.33
N HIS A 72 -25.56 -18.87 -10.79
CA HIS A 72 -24.61 -19.32 -11.80
C HIS A 72 -23.17 -19.10 -11.33
N PRO A 73 -22.19 -19.86 -11.84
CA PRO A 73 -20.79 -19.61 -11.52
C PRO A 73 -20.36 -18.23 -12.05
N VAL A 74 -19.57 -17.52 -11.26
CA VAL A 74 -18.96 -16.24 -11.65
C VAL A 74 -17.46 -16.44 -11.78
N GLU A 75 -16.92 -16.18 -12.95
CA GLU A 75 -15.48 -16.17 -13.18
C GLU A 75 -14.99 -14.73 -13.37
N THR A 76 -13.93 -14.37 -12.65
CA THR A 76 -13.36 -13.02 -12.67
C THR A 76 -11.88 -13.06 -12.36
N ILE A 77 -11.16 -11.99 -12.71
CA ILE A 77 -9.84 -11.76 -12.13
C ILE A 77 -10.04 -11.25 -10.71
N VAL A 78 -9.23 -11.74 -9.78
CA VAL A 78 -9.06 -11.16 -8.45
C VAL A 78 -7.66 -10.58 -8.39
N ALA A 79 -7.56 -9.37 -7.87
CA ALA A 79 -6.31 -8.64 -7.73
C ALA A 79 -6.09 -8.30 -6.26
N PHE A 80 -4.88 -8.56 -5.78
CA PHE A 80 -4.32 -8.10 -4.52
C PHE A 80 -3.26 -7.04 -4.81
N PRO A 81 -3.62 -5.75 -4.75
CA PRO A 81 -2.69 -4.66 -5.02
C PRO A 81 -1.68 -4.52 -3.89
N LEU A 82 -0.64 -3.72 -4.11
CA LEU A 82 0.27 -3.28 -3.06
C LEU A 82 0.23 -1.76 -2.95
N PRO A 83 0.66 -1.20 -1.81
CA PRO A 83 0.86 0.24 -1.70
C PRO A 83 1.83 0.76 -2.77
N ASP A 84 1.47 1.87 -3.42
CA ASP A 84 2.29 2.53 -4.44
C ASP A 84 3.63 2.98 -3.87
N LEU A 85 4.72 2.80 -4.64
CA LEU A 85 6.08 3.12 -4.24
C LEU A 85 6.62 4.30 -5.07
N ASP A 86 6.84 5.46 -4.46
CA ASP A 86 7.45 6.61 -5.13
C ASP A 86 8.97 6.47 -5.12
N LEU A 87 9.56 6.23 -6.30
CA LEU A 87 11.00 6.00 -6.42
C LEU A 87 11.81 7.30 -6.40
N SER A 88 11.15 8.46 -6.60
CA SER A 88 11.77 9.79 -6.65
C SER A 88 12.31 10.25 -5.30
N ALA A 89 11.80 9.69 -4.21
CA ALA A 89 12.25 9.98 -2.85
C ALA A 89 13.67 9.45 -2.56
N GLY A 90 14.24 8.62 -3.44
CA GLY A 90 15.64 8.24 -3.40
C GLY A 90 16.09 7.56 -2.11
N LEU A 91 17.31 7.87 -1.66
CA LEU A 91 17.89 7.40 -0.40
C LEU A 91 17.38 8.16 0.83
N GLU A 92 16.63 9.25 0.63
CA GLU A 92 15.96 10.00 1.71
C GLU A 92 14.60 9.40 2.10
N ALA A 93 14.03 8.52 1.26
CA ALA A 93 12.91 7.69 1.66
C ALA A 93 13.32 6.84 2.87
N PRO A 94 12.46 6.69 3.90
CA PRO A 94 12.79 5.85 5.04
C PRO A 94 13.21 4.46 4.55
N ASN A 95 14.33 3.93 5.03
CA ASN A 95 14.92 2.66 4.59
C ASN A 95 13.88 1.55 4.45
N TRP A 96 13.46 1.27 3.22
CA TRP A 96 12.47 0.23 2.94
C TRP A 96 13.13 -1.15 2.98
N GLY A 97 12.76 -1.98 3.96
CA GLY A 97 13.23 -3.36 4.04
C GLY A 97 12.41 -4.26 3.11
N PHE A 98 12.97 -4.61 1.95
CA PHE A 98 12.38 -5.59 1.05
C PHE A 98 12.72 -7.00 1.50
N PRO A 99 11.73 -7.89 1.64
CA PRO A 99 11.97 -9.15 2.32
C PRO A 99 12.73 -10.20 1.50
N VAL A 100 12.76 -10.09 0.16
CA VAL A 100 13.55 -10.98 -0.72
C VAL A 100 14.07 -10.24 -1.97
N ASN A 101 15.28 -10.61 -2.42
CA ASN A 101 15.91 -10.07 -3.63
C ASN A 101 15.58 -10.92 -4.87
N LYS A 102 14.31 -10.92 -5.29
CA LYS A 102 13.80 -11.57 -6.52
C LYS A 102 12.60 -10.78 -7.07
N PRO A 103 12.12 -11.03 -8.31
CA PRO A 103 10.99 -10.27 -8.88
C PRO A 103 9.75 -10.24 -8.00
N ASP A 104 9.36 -11.39 -7.43
CA ASP A 104 8.36 -11.48 -6.36
C ASP A 104 9.00 -11.12 -5.01
N PHE A 105 9.01 -9.83 -4.70
CA PHE A 105 9.72 -9.30 -3.54
C PHE A 105 9.04 -9.55 -2.19
N LEU A 106 7.81 -10.09 -2.15
CA LEU A 106 7.10 -10.43 -0.92
C LEU A 106 7.03 -11.94 -0.62
N ASP A 107 7.49 -12.80 -1.52
CA ASP A 107 7.32 -14.27 -1.44
C ASP A 107 5.84 -14.67 -1.28
N PHE A 108 4.99 -14.09 -2.13
CA PHE A 108 3.53 -14.20 -2.02
C PHE A 108 3.04 -15.61 -2.31
N LYS A 109 2.26 -16.16 -1.38
CA LYS A 109 1.69 -17.51 -1.47
C LYS A 109 0.18 -17.45 -1.36
N LEU A 110 -0.49 -18.13 -2.27
CA LEU A 110 -1.94 -18.15 -2.40
C LEU A 110 -2.50 -19.56 -2.34
N TRP A 111 -3.61 -19.71 -1.62
CA TRP A 111 -4.42 -20.92 -1.58
C TRP A 111 -5.88 -20.57 -1.83
N VAL A 112 -6.54 -21.39 -2.64
CA VAL A 112 -7.99 -21.37 -2.86
C VAL A 112 -8.56 -22.71 -2.41
N ASN A 113 -9.48 -22.70 -1.46
CA ASN A 113 -10.06 -23.91 -0.86
C ASN A 113 -8.97 -24.92 -0.46
N ASP A 114 -7.95 -24.41 0.26
CA ASP A 114 -6.78 -25.14 0.75
C ASP A 114 -5.84 -25.73 -0.32
N ARG A 115 -6.06 -25.42 -1.60
CA ARG A 115 -5.17 -25.81 -2.71
C ARG A 115 -4.28 -24.64 -3.12
N PRO A 116 -2.96 -24.85 -3.27
CA PRO A 116 -2.07 -23.78 -3.73
C PRO A 116 -2.42 -23.36 -5.16
N VAL A 117 -2.46 -22.05 -5.41
CA VAL A 117 -2.73 -21.46 -6.72
C VAL A 117 -1.65 -20.40 -7.00
N PRO A 118 -1.04 -20.39 -8.20
CA PRO A 118 -0.07 -19.35 -8.55
C PRO A 118 -0.78 -18.00 -8.75
N ALA A 119 -0.16 -16.94 -8.24
CA ALA A 119 -0.52 -15.57 -8.60
C ALA A 119 0.49 -15.02 -9.62
N THR A 120 0.03 -14.12 -10.48
CA THR A 120 0.87 -13.37 -11.42
C THR A 120 1.14 -11.98 -10.85
N LEU A 121 2.36 -11.47 -11.04
CA LEU A 121 2.76 -10.13 -10.63
C LEU A 121 2.63 -9.18 -11.82
N GLU A 122 1.85 -8.11 -11.67
CA GLU A 122 1.82 -6.97 -12.58
C GLU A 122 2.60 -5.81 -11.96
N ARG A 123 3.44 -5.16 -12.79
CA ARG A 123 4.09 -3.88 -12.47
C ARG A 123 3.67 -2.83 -13.49
N ARG A 124 3.27 -1.68 -12.98
CA ARG A 124 2.95 -0.48 -13.75
C ARG A 124 3.74 0.70 -13.21
N ALA A 125 4.02 1.67 -14.06
CA ALA A 125 4.75 2.87 -13.67
C ALA A 125 3.99 4.12 -14.08
N GLN A 126 3.90 5.06 -13.15
CA GLN A 126 3.21 6.34 -13.33
C GLN A 126 4.22 7.49 -13.13
N PHE A 127 4.24 8.45 -14.04
CA PHE A 127 5.02 9.67 -13.90
C PHE A 127 4.13 10.87 -14.16
N LYS A 128 3.97 11.76 -13.17
CA LYS A 128 3.10 12.95 -13.25
C LYS A 128 1.68 12.64 -13.77
N GLY A 129 1.13 11.50 -13.37
CA GLY A 129 -0.20 11.02 -13.77
C GLY A 129 -0.28 10.38 -15.16
N GLN A 130 0.86 10.16 -15.83
CA GLN A 130 0.94 9.45 -17.11
C GLN A 130 1.50 8.04 -16.93
N ASP A 131 0.90 7.06 -17.61
CA ASP A 131 1.41 5.69 -17.68
C ASP A 131 2.67 5.64 -18.56
N VAL A 132 3.81 5.36 -17.95
CA VAL A 132 5.13 5.27 -18.59
C VAL A 132 5.67 3.84 -18.60
N THR A 133 4.79 2.85 -18.32
CA THR A 133 5.16 1.44 -18.17
C THR A 133 5.87 0.90 -19.41
N ARG A 134 5.34 1.17 -20.61
CA ARG A 134 5.91 0.64 -21.87
C ARG A 134 7.31 1.18 -22.13
N GLU A 135 7.52 2.46 -21.88
CA GLU A 135 8.81 3.12 -22.10
C GLU A 135 9.87 2.55 -21.16
N LEU A 136 9.55 2.42 -19.87
CA LEU A 136 10.46 1.85 -18.88
C LEU A 136 10.71 0.35 -19.10
N ALA A 137 9.71 -0.41 -19.55
CA ALA A 137 9.87 -1.81 -19.91
C ALA A 137 10.80 -1.97 -21.13
N ALA A 138 10.63 -1.15 -22.16
CA ALA A 138 11.49 -1.17 -23.36
C ALA A 138 12.93 -0.76 -23.03
N ALA A 139 13.12 0.11 -22.04
CA ALA A 139 14.43 0.49 -21.53
C ALA A 139 15.05 -0.53 -20.55
N GLY A 140 14.31 -1.57 -20.14
CA GLY A 140 14.79 -2.59 -19.22
C GLY A 140 14.85 -2.15 -17.75
N VAL A 141 14.14 -1.08 -17.39
CA VAL A 141 14.21 -0.43 -16.08
C VAL A 141 12.91 -0.47 -15.28
N LEU A 142 11.84 -1.09 -15.81
CA LEU A 142 10.56 -1.23 -15.10
C LEU A 142 10.69 -2.01 -13.78
N ASP A 143 11.66 -2.92 -13.72
CA ASP A 143 11.91 -3.75 -12.54
C ASP A 143 12.86 -3.13 -11.52
N ILE A 144 13.32 -1.89 -11.76
CA ILE A 144 14.13 -1.14 -10.80
C ILE A 144 13.33 -0.90 -9.53
N GLY A 145 14.03 -0.99 -8.42
CA GLY A 145 13.64 -0.17 -7.28
C GLY A 145 14.75 -0.02 -6.24
N PRO A 146 14.60 0.90 -5.26
CA PRO A 146 15.66 1.44 -4.39
C PRO A 146 16.45 0.47 -3.49
N TRP A 147 16.46 -0.83 -3.75
CA TRP A 147 16.68 -1.87 -2.74
C TRP A 147 17.77 -2.90 -3.12
N LYS A 148 18.76 -2.50 -3.93
CA LYS A 148 20.03 -3.25 -4.05
C LYS A 148 21.14 -2.50 -3.29
N PRO A 149 22.06 -3.20 -2.61
CA PRO A 149 23.29 -2.58 -2.13
C PRO A 149 23.96 -1.81 -3.27
N GLY A 150 24.26 -0.52 -3.05
CA GLY A 150 24.75 0.38 -4.10
C GLY A 150 23.69 1.26 -4.78
N GLY A 151 22.43 1.23 -4.33
CA GLY A 151 21.39 2.14 -4.80
C GLY A 151 20.87 1.80 -6.19
N TYR A 152 20.60 2.82 -7.00
CA TYR A 152 20.04 2.67 -8.34
C TYR A 152 21.08 2.42 -9.42
N ASP A 153 22.28 2.96 -9.27
CA ASP A 153 23.36 2.87 -10.25
C ASP A 153 23.65 1.45 -10.77
N PRO A 154 23.78 0.40 -9.93
CA PRO A 154 24.02 -0.95 -10.43
C PRO A 154 22.86 -1.49 -11.28
N GLN A 155 21.67 -0.91 -11.16
CA GLN A 155 20.47 -1.31 -11.88
C GLN A 155 20.37 -0.61 -13.24
N PHE A 156 20.94 0.60 -13.36
CA PHE A 156 21.09 1.31 -14.64
C PHE A 156 22.35 0.90 -15.42
N ALA A 157 23.30 0.20 -14.78
CA ALA A 157 24.59 -0.17 -15.40
C ALA A 157 24.50 -0.91 -16.75
N HIS A 158 23.40 -1.61 -17.02
CA HIS A 158 23.19 -2.37 -18.26
C HIS A 158 22.44 -1.56 -19.34
N VAL A 159 21.97 -0.36 -19.00
CA VAL A 159 21.16 0.48 -19.89
C VAL A 159 22.09 1.28 -20.81
N PRO A 160 21.88 1.27 -22.14
CA PRO A 160 22.68 2.06 -23.06
C PRO A 160 22.62 3.56 -22.74
N LYS A 161 23.74 4.27 -22.85
CA LYS A 161 23.82 5.72 -22.54
C LYS A 161 22.77 6.55 -23.28
N GLU A 162 22.53 6.26 -24.56
CA GLU A 162 21.50 6.94 -25.36
C GLU A 162 20.08 6.74 -24.79
N THR A 163 19.81 5.57 -24.20
CA THR A 163 18.54 5.29 -23.53
C THR A 163 18.44 6.05 -22.22
N ILE A 164 19.51 6.13 -21.42
CA ILE A 164 19.55 6.98 -20.22
C ILE A 164 19.32 8.44 -20.59
N THR A 165 19.99 8.96 -21.62
CA THR A 165 19.77 10.34 -22.11
C THR A 165 18.31 10.59 -22.46
N ARG A 166 17.66 9.68 -23.19
CA ARG A 166 16.23 9.78 -23.52
C ARG A 166 15.34 9.79 -22.28
N LEU A 167 15.62 8.91 -21.31
CA LEU A 167 14.88 8.87 -20.05
C LEU A 167 15.07 10.16 -19.24
N ARG A 168 16.26 10.77 -19.27
CA ARG A 168 16.54 12.07 -18.65
C ARG A 168 15.80 13.22 -19.35
N GLU A 169 15.78 13.24 -20.68
CA GLU A 169 15.01 14.21 -21.47
C GLU A 169 13.49 14.09 -21.20
N ALA A 170 12.99 12.87 -20.99
CA ALA A 170 11.61 12.61 -20.57
C ALA A 170 11.35 12.93 -19.07
N GLY A 171 12.40 13.21 -18.30
CA GLY A 171 12.34 13.48 -16.87
C GLY A 171 12.10 12.24 -16.00
N LEU A 172 12.18 11.03 -16.57
CA LEU A 172 12.00 9.74 -15.90
C LEU A 172 13.23 9.32 -15.09
N VAL A 173 14.39 9.85 -15.45
CA VAL A 173 15.64 9.73 -14.70
C VAL A 173 16.19 11.13 -14.46
N THR A 174 16.72 11.40 -13.27
CA THR A 174 17.43 12.65 -12.96
C THR A 174 18.82 12.35 -12.44
N ASP A 175 19.71 13.33 -12.56
CA ASP A 175 20.97 13.31 -11.83
C ASP A 175 20.64 13.52 -10.34
N GLY A 176 20.94 12.51 -9.51
CA GLY A 176 20.90 12.62 -8.06
C GLY A 176 22.12 13.36 -7.51
N ASP A 177 22.24 13.40 -6.18
CA ASP A 177 23.50 13.78 -5.55
C ASP A 177 24.63 12.87 -6.07
N ASP A 178 25.82 13.44 -6.29
CA ASP A 178 27.02 12.74 -6.80
C ASP A 178 26.86 12.05 -8.19
N ASP A 179 26.03 12.61 -9.09
CA ASP A 179 25.83 12.17 -10.49
C ASP A 179 25.20 10.76 -10.65
N HIS A 180 24.50 10.26 -9.62
CA HIS A 180 23.81 8.98 -9.66
C HIS A 180 22.52 9.01 -10.50
N ASP A 181 22.18 7.92 -11.18
CA ASP A 181 20.94 7.82 -11.97
C ASP A 181 19.74 7.57 -11.03
N MET A 182 18.87 8.57 -10.88
CA MET A 182 17.71 8.51 -9.97
C MET A 182 16.39 8.37 -10.73
N PRO A 183 15.60 7.31 -10.51
CA PRO A 183 14.27 7.18 -11.09
C PRO A 183 13.28 8.14 -10.44
N THR A 184 12.32 8.66 -11.21
CA THR A 184 11.36 9.67 -10.74
C THR A 184 9.89 9.25 -10.85
N TRP A 185 9.63 7.97 -11.12
CA TRP A 185 8.28 7.43 -11.28
C TRP A 185 7.76 6.76 -10.00
N VAL A 186 6.43 6.62 -9.94
CA VAL A 186 5.73 5.80 -8.95
C VAL A 186 5.52 4.41 -9.52
N LEU A 187 6.01 3.39 -8.81
CA LEU A 187 5.79 1.99 -9.13
C LEU A 187 4.50 1.49 -8.46
N GLN A 188 3.61 0.92 -9.26
CA GLN A 188 2.38 0.28 -8.82
C GLN A 188 2.51 -1.22 -9.06
N THR A 189 2.24 -2.03 -8.04
CA THR A 189 2.39 -3.49 -8.10
C THR A 189 1.10 -4.18 -7.68
N LYS A 190 0.71 -5.24 -8.38
CA LYS A 190 -0.45 -6.07 -8.04
C LYS A 190 -0.14 -7.55 -8.23
N TYR A 191 -0.58 -8.39 -7.31
CA TYR A 191 -0.73 -9.81 -7.56
C TYR A 191 -2.13 -10.06 -8.11
N PHE A 192 -2.29 -10.95 -9.08
CA PHE A 192 -3.61 -11.30 -9.60
C PHE A 192 -3.69 -12.76 -10.06
N TRP A 193 -4.91 -13.30 -10.06
CA TRP A 193 -5.23 -14.63 -10.56
C TRP A 193 -6.68 -14.67 -11.06
N THR A 194 -6.99 -15.66 -11.90
CA THR A 194 -8.38 -15.93 -12.29
C THR A 194 -9.05 -16.79 -11.22
N GLN A 195 -10.25 -16.42 -10.80
CA GLN A 195 -11.02 -17.10 -9.78
C GLN A 195 -12.44 -17.39 -10.28
N THR A 196 -12.84 -18.64 -10.17
CA THR A 196 -14.24 -19.06 -10.34
C THR A 196 -14.90 -19.19 -8.96
N PHE A 197 -16.01 -18.50 -8.74
CA PHE A 197 -16.85 -18.62 -7.56
C PHE A 197 -18.10 -19.44 -7.91
N PRO A 198 -18.28 -20.66 -7.36
CA PRO A 198 -19.43 -21.49 -7.69
C PRO A 198 -20.77 -20.88 -7.23
N ALA A 199 -21.83 -21.09 -7.99
CA ALA A 199 -23.18 -20.59 -7.70
C ALA A 199 -23.61 -20.87 -6.25
N GLY A 200 -24.07 -19.85 -5.54
CA GLY A 200 -24.61 -19.97 -4.17
C GLY A 200 -23.62 -20.44 -3.09
N ALA A 201 -22.35 -20.67 -3.43
CA ALA A 201 -21.37 -21.33 -2.57
C ALA A 201 -20.31 -20.38 -2.01
N GLU A 202 -19.64 -20.83 -0.96
CA GLU A 202 -18.49 -20.14 -0.38
C GLU A 202 -17.17 -20.61 -1.01
N THR A 203 -16.27 -19.66 -1.26
CA THR A 203 -14.88 -19.89 -1.65
C THR A 203 -13.95 -19.30 -0.59
N ARG A 204 -13.02 -20.12 -0.08
CA ARG A 204 -11.99 -19.68 0.87
C ARG A 204 -10.74 -19.30 0.11
N ILE A 205 -10.22 -18.11 0.36
CA ILE A 205 -8.98 -17.61 -0.25
C ILE A 205 -8.04 -17.22 0.89
N ARG A 206 -6.79 -17.69 0.84
CA ARG A 206 -5.78 -17.36 1.86
C ARG A 206 -4.50 -16.91 1.19
N HIS A 207 -3.95 -15.80 1.69
CA HIS A 207 -2.63 -15.32 1.31
C HIS A 207 -1.68 -15.27 2.50
N VAL A 208 -0.41 -15.57 2.25
CA VAL A 208 0.69 -15.38 3.18
C VAL A 208 1.84 -14.74 2.42
N TYR A 209 2.40 -13.67 2.96
CA TYR A 209 3.54 -12.98 2.36
C TYR A 209 4.33 -12.22 3.44
N LYS A 210 5.58 -11.89 3.14
CA LYS A 210 6.40 -11.06 4.02
C LYS A 210 6.05 -9.59 3.78
N PRO A 211 5.82 -8.78 4.82
CA PRO A 211 5.49 -7.37 4.62
C PRO A 211 6.67 -6.60 4.03
N PHE A 212 6.36 -5.60 3.23
CA PHE A 212 7.24 -4.49 3.02
C PHE A 212 7.19 -3.60 4.27
N VAL A 213 8.37 -3.22 4.81
CA VAL A 213 8.47 -2.46 6.06
C VAL A 213 9.26 -1.18 5.82
N GLY A 214 8.63 -0.03 5.99
CA GLY A 214 9.34 1.25 6.06
C GLY A 214 10.09 1.35 7.39
N ARG A 215 11.36 1.77 7.38
CA ARG A 215 12.18 1.83 8.60
C ARG A 215 12.88 3.17 8.72
N MET A 216 12.92 3.65 9.95
CA MET A 216 13.83 4.71 10.38
C MET A 216 14.72 4.21 11.51
N VAL A 217 15.89 4.83 11.69
CA VAL A 217 16.89 4.42 12.68
C VAL A 217 17.21 5.59 13.61
N GLY A 218 17.37 5.30 14.90
CA GLY A 218 17.99 6.25 15.83
C GLY A 218 17.10 7.41 16.27
N HIS A 219 15.80 7.16 16.49
CA HIS A 219 14.87 8.20 16.95
C HIS A 219 14.73 8.22 18.47
N LYS A 220 14.85 9.40 19.07
CA LYS A 220 14.53 9.59 20.50
C LYS A 220 13.03 9.49 20.71
N SER A 221 12.60 9.01 21.87
CA SER A 221 11.18 8.92 22.20
C SER A 221 10.46 10.27 22.14
N ALA A 222 11.17 11.35 22.48
CA ALA A 222 10.66 12.72 22.44
C ALA A 222 10.28 13.21 21.04
N ASP A 223 10.92 12.69 19.99
CA ASP A 223 10.72 13.11 18.60
C ASP A 223 9.57 12.34 17.92
N ILE A 224 9.01 11.34 18.60
CA ILE A 224 7.95 10.48 18.08
C ILE A 224 6.59 11.13 18.32
N GLY A 225 6.24 12.07 17.44
CA GLY A 225 4.98 12.82 17.49
C GLY A 225 3.84 12.25 16.64
N GLY A 226 4.14 11.28 15.77
CA GLY A 226 3.21 10.66 14.83
C GLY A 226 3.01 11.44 13.52
N LYS A 227 3.66 12.59 13.38
CA LYS A 227 3.58 13.47 12.20
C LYS A 227 4.64 13.16 11.13
N THR A 228 5.81 12.72 11.57
CA THR A 228 6.89 12.29 10.69
C THR A 228 6.50 10.93 10.11
N ALA A 229 6.41 10.84 8.78
CA ALA A 229 6.17 9.56 8.13
C ALA A 229 7.41 8.66 8.28
N VAL A 230 7.16 7.44 8.72
CA VAL A 230 8.17 6.37 8.89
C VAL A 230 8.20 5.46 7.67
N GLY A 231 7.11 5.34 6.92
CA GLY A 231 7.11 4.68 5.62
C GLY A 231 6.79 5.68 4.52
N ARG A 232 6.11 5.21 3.48
CA ARG A 232 5.95 5.96 2.24
C ARG A 232 5.02 7.18 2.42
N LEU A 233 5.20 8.18 1.56
CA LEU A 233 4.34 9.37 1.48
C LEU A 233 3.88 9.54 0.02
N VAL A 234 2.90 8.75 -0.41
CA VAL A 234 2.40 8.77 -1.79
C VAL A 234 0.91 9.06 -1.82
N GLY A 235 0.53 10.18 -2.45
CA GLY A 235 -0.88 10.57 -2.62
C GLY A 235 -1.53 11.09 -1.34
N GLU A 236 -0.75 11.61 -0.39
CA GLU A 236 -1.22 11.98 0.94
C GLU A 236 -0.99 13.44 1.29
N ASP A 237 -1.87 13.97 2.15
CA ASP A 237 -1.77 15.31 2.68
C ASP A 237 -0.57 15.45 3.63
N ARG A 238 0.27 16.45 3.37
CA ARG A 238 1.45 16.82 4.18
C ARG A 238 1.11 17.77 5.33
N SER A 239 -0.17 17.98 5.63
CA SER A 239 -0.67 18.90 6.65
C SER A 239 -0.19 18.64 8.09
N GLY A 240 0.55 17.56 8.34
CA GLY A 240 1.18 17.28 9.63
C GLY A 240 0.20 16.81 10.71
N ALA A 241 -0.92 16.21 10.31
CA ALA A 241 -1.80 15.45 11.18
C ALA A 241 -1.08 14.20 11.73
N ASP A 242 -1.55 13.65 12.84
CA ASP A 242 -1.01 12.41 13.38
C ASP A 242 -1.40 11.22 12.48
N ARG A 243 -0.41 10.70 11.76
CA ARG A 243 -0.53 9.60 10.80
C ARG A 243 -0.82 8.25 11.47
N TYR A 244 -0.45 8.10 12.75
CA TYR A 244 -0.46 6.83 13.46
C TYR A 244 -1.39 6.81 14.67
N CYS A 245 -2.12 7.92 14.90
CA CYS A 245 -3.03 8.10 16.02
C CYS A 245 -2.38 7.74 17.36
N ILE A 246 -1.20 8.31 17.64
CA ILE A 246 -0.49 8.10 18.89
C ILE A 246 -1.32 8.69 20.03
N ASP A 247 -1.97 7.83 20.79
CA ASP A 247 -2.88 8.25 21.86
C ASP A 247 -2.14 8.82 23.08
N GLY A 248 -2.90 9.45 23.98
CA GLY A 248 -2.32 10.07 25.18
C GLY A 248 -1.60 9.08 26.10
N ALA A 249 -2.07 7.84 26.17
CA ALA A 249 -1.45 6.79 26.97
C ALA A 249 -0.07 6.40 26.40
N THR A 250 0.01 6.26 25.08
CA THR A 250 1.25 5.95 24.35
C THR A 250 2.24 7.10 24.46
N ARG A 251 1.80 8.36 24.28
CA ARG A 251 2.67 9.53 24.50
C ARG A 251 3.21 9.59 25.91
N LYS A 252 2.38 9.33 26.92
CA LYS A 252 2.82 9.28 28.33
C LYS A 252 3.81 8.15 28.58
N ALA A 253 3.63 6.98 27.96
CA ALA A 253 4.59 5.89 28.01
C ALA A 253 5.93 6.32 27.42
N LEU A 254 5.93 6.91 26.21
CA LEU A 254 7.15 7.42 25.55
C LEU A 254 7.87 8.47 26.40
N GLN A 255 7.16 9.42 27.02
CA GLN A 255 7.74 10.41 27.93
C GLN A 255 8.35 9.76 29.20
N THR A 256 7.70 8.73 29.74
CA THR A 256 8.22 8.00 30.91
C THR A 256 9.52 7.27 30.56
N ILE A 257 9.59 6.72 29.34
CA ILE A 257 10.78 6.05 28.82
C ILE A 257 11.90 7.07 28.66
N GLU A 258 11.63 8.19 28.00
CA GLU A 258 12.61 9.27 27.79
C GLU A 258 13.21 9.77 29.11
N THR A 259 12.39 9.91 30.16
CA THR A 259 12.86 10.45 31.46
C THR A 259 13.61 9.44 32.31
N ARG A 260 13.27 8.14 32.24
CA ARG A 260 13.84 7.10 33.13
C ARG A 260 14.96 6.31 32.48
N GLN A 261 14.83 6.03 31.19
CA GLN A 261 15.74 5.19 30.43
C GLN A 261 15.70 5.65 28.97
N PRO A 262 16.39 6.77 28.65
CA PRO A 262 16.51 7.24 27.28
C PRO A 262 17.01 6.10 26.39
N VAL A 263 16.20 5.71 25.41
CA VAL A 263 16.54 4.71 24.40
C VAL A 263 16.24 5.27 23.03
N LEU A 264 17.04 4.84 22.05
CA LEU A 264 16.71 5.09 20.66
C LEU A 264 15.77 3.99 20.18
N PHE A 265 14.73 4.40 19.47
CA PHE A 265 13.84 3.53 18.74
C PHE A 265 14.27 3.43 17.28
N SER A 266 13.94 2.29 16.69
CA SER A 266 13.82 2.13 15.25
C SER A 266 12.34 2.07 14.90
N PRO A 267 11.72 3.19 14.46
CA PRO A 267 10.35 3.20 13.99
C PRO A 267 10.21 2.36 12.72
N TRP A 268 9.21 1.50 12.68
CA TRP A 268 8.82 0.69 11.52
C TRP A 268 7.38 1.01 11.14
N GLU A 269 7.10 1.13 9.84
CA GLU A 269 5.74 1.25 9.31
C GLU A 269 5.42 0.04 8.44
N ILE A 270 4.25 -0.55 8.69
CA ILE A 270 3.64 -1.55 7.82
C ILE A 270 2.30 -1.00 7.35
N GLU A 271 2.13 -0.88 6.04
CA GLU A 271 0.86 -0.49 5.43
C GLU A 271 0.10 -1.71 4.92
N TYR A 272 -1.21 -1.67 5.11
CA TYR A 272 -2.13 -2.64 4.54
C TYR A 272 -3.37 -1.89 4.05
N ILE A 273 -3.60 -1.91 2.74
CA ILE A 273 -4.77 -1.23 2.20
C ILE A 273 -5.99 -2.13 2.43
N LEU A 274 -7.04 -1.53 2.95
CA LEU A 274 -8.25 -2.21 3.39
C LEU A 274 -9.49 -1.72 2.62
N THR A 275 -9.42 -0.50 2.09
CA THR A 275 -10.53 0.23 1.48
C THR A 275 -11.07 -0.40 0.20
N THR A 276 -10.26 -1.16 -0.56
CA THR A 276 -10.77 -1.88 -1.74
C THR A 276 -11.78 -2.97 -1.43
N ALA A 277 -11.92 -3.40 -0.18
CA ALA A 277 -12.98 -4.33 0.19
C ALA A 277 -14.38 -3.80 -0.19
N ARG A 278 -14.52 -2.47 -0.35
CA ARG A 278 -15.73 -1.81 -0.85
C ARG A 278 -16.09 -2.15 -2.30
N ASN A 279 -15.18 -2.75 -3.06
CA ASN A 279 -15.45 -3.21 -4.42
C ASN A 279 -16.25 -4.52 -4.42
N TRP A 280 -16.29 -5.25 -3.31
CA TRP A 280 -17.18 -6.39 -3.15
C TRP A 280 -18.59 -5.95 -2.76
N ARG A 281 -19.54 -6.88 -2.89
CA ARG A 281 -20.93 -6.64 -2.52
C ARG A 281 -21.05 -6.43 -1.01
N GLY A 282 -21.41 -5.20 -0.62
CA GLY A 282 -21.78 -4.89 0.76
C GLY A 282 -20.60 -4.79 1.73
N PRO A 283 -20.86 -4.76 3.05
CA PRO A 283 -19.81 -4.76 4.06
C PRO A 283 -19.12 -6.12 4.18
N ILE A 284 -17.94 -6.12 4.80
CA ILE A 284 -17.30 -7.35 5.29
C ILE A 284 -18.16 -7.89 6.44
N GLY A 285 -18.75 -9.08 6.28
CA GLY A 285 -19.66 -9.63 7.28
C GLY A 285 -19.02 -9.77 8.67
N ARG A 286 -17.82 -10.37 8.75
CA ARG A 286 -16.96 -10.36 9.94
C ARG A 286 -15.53 -10.01 9.57
N PHE A 287 -15.02 -8.91 10.12
CA PHE A 287 -13.62 -8.53 10.01
C PHE A 287 -12.90 -8.77 11.34
N ARG A 288 -11.83 -9.57 11.34
CA ARG A 288 -10.95 -9.77 12.49
C ARG A 288 -9.55 -9.29 12.17
N LEU A 289 -9.05 -8.36 12.98
CA LEU A 289 -7.68 -7.87 12.90
C LEU A 289 -6.86 -8.44 14.06
N VAL A 290 -5.70 -9.01 13.74
CA VAL A 290 -4.67 -9.42 14.69
C VAL A 290 -3.39 -8.65 14.38
N ILE A 291 -2.92 -7.87 15.34
CA ILE A 291 -1.63 -7.18 15.27
C ILE A 291 -0.63 -7.95 16.11
N ASP A 292 0.53 -8.27 15.54
CA ASP A 292 1.70 -8.77 16.26
C ASP A 292 2.84 -7.75 16.17
N LYS A 293 3.25 -7.20 17.31
CA LYS A 293 4.34 -6.21 17.36
C LYS A 293 5.74 -6.81 17.41
N GLY A 294 5.88 -8.14 17.27
CA GLY A 294 7.14 -8.86 17.17
C GLY A 294 7.81 -9.14 18.52
N ALA A 295 7.99 -8.12 19.36
CA ALA A 295 8.67 -8.25 20.66
C ALA A 295 7.89 -7.58 21.80
N PRO A 296 7.84 -8.14 23.04
CA PRO A 296 7.05 -7.60 24.16
C PRO A 296 7.38 -6.16 24.59
N GLU A 297 8.57 -5.69 24.28
CA GLU A 297 9.09 -4.34 24.57
C GLU A 297 8.74 -3.31 23.51
N ASN A 298 8.38 -3.74 22.29
CA ASN A 298 7.99 -2.84 21.22
C ASN A 298 6.71 -2.08 21.58
N ILE A 299 6.56 -0.87 21.06
CA ILE A 299 5.33 -0.08 21.20
C ILE A 299 4.62 -0.09 19.85
N VAL A 300 3.30 -0.13 19.85
CA VAL A 300 2.49 -0.17 18.63
C VAL A 300 1.48 0.96 18.63
N SER A 301 1.27 1.60 17.49
CA SER A 301 0.26 2.64 17.28
C SER A 301 -0.34 2.52 15.88
N LEU A 302 -1.65 2.74 15.78
CA LEU A 302 -2.38 2.79 14.53
C LEU A 302 -3.72 3.50 14.75
N CYS A 303 -4.28 4.06 13.68
CA CYS A 303 -5.60 4.67 13.69
C CYS A 303 -6.72 3.62 13.69
N TRP A 304 -6.83 2.88 14.80
CA TRP A 304 -7.79 1.80 15.00
C TRP A 304 -8.38 1.81 16.40
N ASN A 305 -9.69 1.59 16.51
CA ASN A 305 -10.40 1.53 17.79
C ASN A 305 -10.73 0.08 18.18
N GLY A 306 -10.78 -0.21 19.48
CA GLY A 306 -11.23 -1.50 19.98
C GLY A 306 -10.21 -2.64 19.83
N LEU A 307 -8.91 -2.33 19.82
CA LEU A 307 -7.86 -3.33 19.98
C LEU A 307 -7.75 -3.75 21.44
N ARG A 308 -7.80 -5.07 21.67
CA ARG A 308 -7.57 -5.68 22.98
C ARG A 308 -6.29 -6.50 22.95
N LYS A 309 -5.42 -6.32 23.95
CA LYS A 309 -4.24 -7.16 24.11
C LYS A 309 -4.66 -8.62 24.36
N THR A 310 -4.14 -9.55 23.57
CA THR A 310 -4.42 -11.00 23.69
C THR A 310 -3.20 -11.82 24.11
N GLY A 311 -2.01 -11.24 24.05
CA GLY A 311 -0.75 -11.90 24.43
C GLY A 311 0.39 -10.91 24.67
N PRO A 312 1.63 -11.39 24.88
CA PRO A 312 2.79 -10.52 25.09
C PRO A 312 3.05 -9.56 23.93
N THR A 313 2.80 -10.01 22.70
CA THR A 313 3.02 -9.23 21.47
C THR A 313 1.75 -8.97 20.66
N THR A 314 0.65 -9.65 20.98
CA THR A 314 -0.56 -9.66 20.13
C THR A 314 -1.70 -8.81 20.66
N PHE A 315 -2.39 -8.16 19.74
CA PHE A 315 -3.61 -7.38 19.95
C PHE A 315 -4.65 -7.79 18.92
N GLU A 316 -5.92 -7.81 19.31
CA GLU A 316 -7.00 -8.26 18.43
C GLU A 316 -8.20 -7.34 18.51
N SER A 317 -8.88 -7.21 17.37
CA SER A 317 -10.16 -6.54 17.24
C SER A 317 -11.07 -7.35 16.32
N THR A 318 -12.38 -7.27 16.53
CA THR A 318 -13.37 -7.92 15.65
C THR A 318 -14.56 -6.99 15.47
N ILE A 319 -14.94 -6.77 14.22
CA ILE A 319 -16.04 -5.89 13.81
C ILE A 319 -16.97 -6.71 12.91
N ARG A 320 -18.28 -6.54 13.07
CA ARG A 320 -19.29 -7.11 12.17
C ARG A 320 -19.79 -6.04 11.22
N ASP A 321 -20.21 -6.46 10.03
CA ASP A 321 -20.76 -5.59 8.98
C ASP A 321 -19.85 -4.38 8.73
N TYR A 322 -18.55 -4.65 8.64
CA TYR A 322 -17.52 -3.63 8.59
C TYR A 322 -17.39 -3.06 7.18
N VAL A 323 -17.48 -1.73 7.07
CA VAL A 323 -17.18 -0.98 5.84
C VAL A 323 -15.88 -0.22 6.06
N PRO A 324 -14.73 -0.72 5.56
CA PRO A 324 -13.44 -0.06 5.77
C PRO A 324 -13.45 1.36 5.23
N ASP A 325 -13.12 2.37 6.03
CA ASP A 325 -13.07 3.78 5.60
C ASP A 325 -11.66 4.35 5.43
N ARG A 326 -10.68 3.54 5.81
CA ARG A 326 -9.27 3.87 5.76
C ARG A 326 -8.46 2.60 5.65
N ASP A 327 -7.22 2.80 5.24
CA ASP A 327 -6.20 1.77 5.24
C ASP A 327 -5.51 1.68 6.59
N ILE A 328 -4.89 0.54 6.86
CA ILE A 328 -4.16 0.32 8.09
C ILE A 328 -2.73 0.82 7.89
N ARG A 329 -2.28 1.69 8.80
CA ARG A 329 -0.88 2.08 8.95
C ARG A 329 -0.44 1.75 10.34
N LEU A 330 0.40 0.74 10.44
CA LEU A 330 0.89 0.20 11.69
C LEU A 330 2.27 0.76 11.99
N LEU A 331 2.37 1.61 13.00
CA LEU A 331 3.65 2.04 13.55
C LEU A 331 4.09 1.05 14.63
N ILE A 332 5.29 0.51 14.49
CA ILE A 332 5.98 -0.27 15.52
C ILE A 332 7.24 0.50 15.93
N LEU A 333 7.37 0.83 17.20
CA LEU A 333 8.59 1.42 17.75
C LEU A 333 9.43 0.28 18.33
N SER A 334 10.43 -0.15 17.57
CA SER A 334 11.32 -1.24 17.97
C SER A 334 12.41 -0.74 18.92
N ARG A 335 12.69 -1.49 19.98
CA ARG A 335 13.79 -1.22 20.92
C ARG A 335 14.96 -2.16 20.65
N GLY A 336 16.17 -1.63 20.47
CA GLY A 336 17.39 -2.42 20.23
C GLY A 336 17.84 -2.39 18.77
N PRO A 337 19.10 -2.80 18.48
CA PRO A 337 19.66 -2.66 17.14
C PRO A 337 18.77 -3.41 16.16
N ALA A 338 18.41 -2.75 15.05
CA ALA A 338 17.82 -3.46 13.93
C ALA A 338 18.74 -4.64 13.62
N SER A 339 18.25 -5.87 13.74
CA SER A 339 18.96 -7.02 13.21
C SER A 339 19.14 -6.75 11.72
N PHE A 340 20.38 -6.46 11.32
CA PHE A 340 20.77 -6.13 9.94
C PHE A 340 20.86 -7.40 9.09
#